data_AF-A0A4R7DCC2-F1
#
_entry.id   AF-A0A4R7DCC2-F1
#
_cell.length_a   1.000
_cell.length_b   1.000
_cell.length_c   1.000
_cell.angle_alpha   90.00
_cell.angle_beta   90.00
_cell.angle_gamma   90.00
#
_symmetry.space_group_name_H-M   'P 1'
#
loop_
_entity.id
_entity.type
_entity.pdbx_description
1 polymer ?
#
loop_
_entity_poly.entity_id
_entity_poly.type
_entity_poly.pdbx_seq_one_letter_code
_entity_poly.pdbx_strand_id
1 'polypeptide(L)'
;MLFFLIVGTIQINAQSSCSDLLAMVKSESYGSSYYSYSSDAISQVTFYEIDGDNYNSYYFAVVRFKNSYTDYIYQVGSRTKSNYAMNYLQSAGEAFWKYIQPYNENLNCAPN
;
A
#
# COMPACT_ATOMS: atom_id res chain seq x y z
N MET A 1 42.82 -21.35 -25.44
CA MET A 1 41.50 -20.96 -25.96
C MET A 1 40.78 -20.18 -24.89
N LEU A 2 40.41 -18.94 -25.19
CA LEU A 2 39.79 -17.98 -24.28
C LEU A 2 38.28 -18.31 -24.18
N PHE A 3 37.81 -18.76 -23.02
CA PHE A 3 36.37 -19.01 -22.78
C PHE A 3 35.76 -17.71 -22.24
N PHE A 4 35.07 -16.96 -23.11
CA PHE A 4 34.23 -15.84 -22.72
C PHE A 4 32.98 -16.39 -22.01
N LEU A 5 32.94 -16.34 -20.68
CA LEU A 5 31.71 -16.50 -19.90
C LEU A 5 30.94 -15.19 -20.01
N ILE A 6 29.99 -15.15 -20.95
CA ILE A 6 29.05 -14.04 -21.09
C ILE A 6 28.18 -14.02 -19.83
N VAL A 7 28.40 -13.01 -19.00
CA VAL A 7 27.53 -12.64 -17.88
C VAL A 7 26.18 -12.27 -18.47
N GLY A 8 25.26 -13.22 -18.49
CA GLY A 8 23.85 -12.95 -18.70
C GLY A 8 23.31 -12.27 -17.45
N THR A 9 23.45 -10.95 -17.36
CA THR A 9 22.63 -10.17 -16.44
C THR A 9 21.21 -10.28 -16.95
N ILE A 10 20.44 -11.18 -16.34
CA ILE A 10 18.99 -11.18 -16.47
C ILE A 10 18.56 -9.84 -15.88
N GLN A 11 18.29 -8.86 -16.74
CA GLN A 11 17.64 -7.64 -16.30
C GLN A 11 16.20 -8.02 -15.96
N ILE A 12 15.97 -8.26 -14.67
CA ILE A 12 14.64 -8.38 -14.12
C ILE A 12 14.02 -6.98 -14.20
N ASN A 13 13.34 -6.70 -15.31
CA ASN A 13 12.41 -5.58 -15.42
C ASN A 13 11.20 -5.91 -14.53
N ALA A 14 11.21 -5.57 -13.23
CA ALA A 14 10.04 -5.85 -12.39
C ALA A 14 9.79 -4.89 -11.23
N GLN A 15 10.31 -3.66 -11.27
CA GLN A 15 9.75 -2.63 -10.40
C GLN A 15 8.43 -2.16 -11.04
N SER A 16 7.33 -2.85 -10.75
CA SER A 16 5.99 -2.41 -11.16
C SER A 16 5.79 -0.96 -10.74
N SER A 17 5.22 -0.12 -11.61
CA SER A 17 4.96 1.27 -11.24
C SER A 17 3.92 1.31 -10.10
N CYS A 18 3.93 2.37 -9.30
CA CYS A 18 2.95 2.55 -8.23
C CYS A 18 1.51 2.53 -8.74
N SER A 19 1.28 3.02 -9.96
CA SER A 19 0.01 2.93 -10.65
C SER A 19 -0.38 1.50 -11.01
N ASP A 20 0.57 0.69 -11.47
CA ASP A 20 0.30 -0.72 -11.83
C ASP A 20 -0.02 -1.54 -10.58
N LEU A 21 0.73 -1.34 -9.49
CA LEU A 21 0.45 -1.96 -8.20
C LEU A 21 -0.94 -1.55 -7.69
N LEU A 22 -1.26 -0.25 -7.74
CA LEU A 22 -2.57 0.26 -7.34
C LEU A 22 -3.71 -0.35 -8.18
N ALA A 23 -3.52 -0.50 -9.48
CA ALA A 23 -4.50 -1.12 -10.37
C ALA A 23 -4.70 -2.61 -10.04
N MET A 24 -3.59 -3.34 -9.86
CA MET A 24 -3.60 -4.76 -9.52
C MET A 24 -4.35 -5.00 -8.20
N VAL A 25 -3.98 -4.31 -7.11
CA VAL A 25 -4.61 -4.57 -5.80
C VAL A 25 -6.10 -4.27 -5.79
N LYS A 26 -6.53 -3.28 -6.58
CA LYS A 26 -7.94 -2.93 -6.74
C LYS A 26 -8.73 -3.96 -7.56
N SER A 27 -8.07 -4.68 -8.45
CA SER A 27 -8.70 -5.72 -9.28
C SER A 27 -8.79 -7.08 -8.60
N GLU A 28 -7.81 -7.43 -7.75
CA GLU A 28 -7.70 -8.78 -7.18
C GLU A 28 -8.53 -8.99 -5.90
N SER A 29 -8.89 -7.91 -5.18
CA SER A 29 -9.50 -8.03 -3.86
C SER A 29 -10.62 -7.01 -3.62
N TYR A 30 -11.66 -7.44 -2.91
CA TYR A 30 -12.72 -6.55 -2.44
C TYR A 30 -12.26 -5.77 -1.20
N GLY A 31 -11.85 -4.52 -1.41
CA GLY A 31 -11.27 -3.68 -0.36
C GLY A 31 -12.26 -3.28 0.73
N SER A 32 -11.75 -3.09 1.96
CA SER A 32 -12.50 -2.55 3.10
C SER A 32 -12.22 -1.05 3.26
N SER A 33 -13.23 -0.21 2.99
CA SER A 33 -13.10 1.25 3.02
C SER A 33 -13.51 1.88 4.35
N TYR A 34 -12.74 2.88 4.81
CA TYR A 34 -13.01 3.70 5.98
C TYR A 34 -12.99 5.17 5.57
N TYR A 35 -14.16 5.82 5.63
CA TYR A 35 -14.33 7.22 5.26
C TYR A 35 -14.22 8.14 6.48
N SER A 36 -13.51 9.25 6.32
CA SER A 36 -13.20 10.19 7.41
C SER A 36 -13.74 11.58 7.08
N TYR A 37 -15.07 11.75 7.23
CA TYR A 37 -15.76 12.98 6.84
C TYR A 37 -15.33 14.21 7.65
N SER A 38 -14.98 14.03 8.93
CA SER A 38 -14.56 15.08 9.86
C SER A 38 -13.05 15.36 9.86
N SER A 39 -12.23 14.52 9.20
CA SER A 39 -10.78 14.73 9.18
C SER A 39 -10.38 15.78 8.14
N ASP A 40 -9.46 16.67 8.50
CA ASP A 40 -8.89 17.67 7.58
C ASP A 40 -7.74 17.11 6.73
N ALA A 41 -7.15 15.99 7.13
CA ALA A 41 -6.00 15.39 6.47
C ALA A 41 -6.40 14.27 5.51
N ILE A 42 -7.26 13.34 5.96
CA ILE A 42 -7.55 12.10 5.24
C ILE A 42 -9.02 12.04 4.90
N SER A 43 -9.36 11.74 3.64
CA SER A 43 -10.73 11.50 3.24
C SER A 43 -11.12 10.03 3.33
N GLN A 44 -10.20 9.13 2.96
CA GLN A 44 -10.50 7.70 2.85
C GLN A 44 -9.23 6.86 3.00
N VAL A 45 -9.38 5.71 3.66
CA VAL A 45 -8.41 4.62 3.61
C VAL A 45 -9.14 3.33 3.20
N THR A 46 -8.62 2.61 2.21
CA THR A 46 -9.14 1.32 1.77
C THR A 46 -8.08 0.25 1.95
N PHE A 47 -8.41 -0.83 2.66
CA PHE A 47 -7.51 -1.96 2.88
C PHE A 47 -7.82 -3.11 1.93
N TYR A 48 -6.78 -3.67 1.34
CA TYR A 48 -6.85 -4.85 0.46
C TYR A 48 -6.01 -5.98 1.06
N GLU A 49 -6.51 -7.20 0.93
CA GLU A 49 -5.81 -8.43 1.30
C GLU A 49 -5.77 -9.32 0.06
N ILE A 50 -4.57 -9.71 -0.33
CA ILE A 50 -4.31 -10.51 -1.52
C ILE A 50 -3.68 -11.81 -1.05
N ASP A 51 -4.32 -12.91 -1.38
CA ASP A 51 -3.78 -14.24 -1.12
C ASP A 51 -2.64 -14.52 -2.11
N GLY A 52 -1.44 -14.63 -1.58
CA GLY A 52 -0.25 -15.00 -2.33
C GLY A 52 0.02 -16.50 -2.31
N ASP A 53 1.07 -16.89 -3.02
CA ASP A 53 1.53 -18.27 -3.05
C ASP A 53 2.00 -18.75 -1.66
N ASN A 54 1.81 -20.05 -1.40
CA ASN A 54 2.24 -20.73 -0.17
C ASN A 54 1.63 -20.17 1.13
N TYR A 55 0.34 -19.80 1.11
CA TYR A 55 -0.41 -19.32 2.29
C TYR A 55 0.10 -17.99 2.87
N ASN A 56 0.82 -17.21 2.08
CA ASN A 56 1.23 -15.86 2.47
C ASN A 56 0.21 -14.85 1.97
N SER A 57 -0.43 -14.10 2.86
CA SER A 57 -1.30 -12.99 2.48
C SER A 57 -0.52 -11.67 2.49
N TYR A 58 -0.72 -10.86 1.46
CA TYR A 58 -0.16 -9.51 1.34
C TYR A 58 -1.24 -8.48 1.67
N TYR A 59 -0.87 -7.48 2.48
CA TYR A 59 -1.79 -6.47 2.97
C TYR A 59 -1.42 -5.10 2.43
N PHE A 60 -2.40 -4.41 1.87
CA PHE A 60 -2.21 -3.08 1.30
C PHE A 60 -3.18 -2.08 1.91
N ALA A 61 -2.72 -0.85 2.07
CA ALA A 61 -3.56 0.30 2.38
C ALA A 61 -3.48 1.30 1.22
N VAL A 62 -4.64 1.70 0.70
CA VAL A 62 -4.76 2.79 -0.26
C VAL A 62 -5.33 4.00 0.46
N VAL A 63 -4.55 5.08 0.51
CA VAL A 63 -4.87 6.30 1.24
C VAL A 63 -5.18 7.44 0.27
N ARG A 64 -6.29 8.14 0.52
CA ARG A 64 -6.66 9.38 -0.15
C ARG A 64 -6.73 10.52 0.86
N PHE A 65 -5.95 11.57 0.60
CA PHE A 65 -5.93 12.79 1.42
C PHE A 65 -7.04 13.76 1.01
N LYS A 66 -7.55 14.56 1.95
CA LYS A 66 -8.74 15.43 1.78
C LYS A 66 -8.66 16.37 0.58
N ASN A 67 -7.48 16.92 0.31
CA ASN A 67 -7.22 17.88 -0.77
C ASN A 67 -6.56 17.23 -2.00
N SER A 68 -6.60 15.90 -2.11
CA SER A 68 -5.97 15.14 -3.18
C SER A 68 -6.97 14.13 -3.76
N TYR A 69 -7.05 14.08 -5.09
CA TYR A 69 -7.73 12.99 -5.79
C TYR A 69 -6.80 11.80 -6.07
N THR A 70 -5.53 11.92 -5.69
CA THR A 70 -4.52 10.87 -5.84
C THR A 70 -4.63 9.85 -4.71
N ASP A 71 -4.62 8.59 -5.11
CA ASP A 71 -4.54 7.43 -4.25
C ASP A 71 -3.07 7.03 -4.08
N TYR A 72 -2.65 6.84 -2.83
CA TYR A 72 -1.30 6.40 -2.47
C TYR A 72 -1.37 5.00 -1.89
N ILE A 73 -0.49 4.10 -2.35
CA ILE A 73 -0.47 2.70 -1.93
C ILE A 73 0.68 2.44 -0.96
N TYR A 74 0.37 1.70 0.11
CA TYR A 74 1.29 1.25 1.14
C TYR A 74 1.16 -0.27 1.27
N GLN A 75 2.28 -0.98 1.32
CA GLN A 75 2.30 -2.38 1.75
C GLN A 75 2.48 -2.40 3.26
N VAL A 76 1.47 -2.89 3.98
CA VAL A 76 1.37 -2.78 5.44
C VAL A 76 1.38 -4.15 6.11
N GLY A 77 1.49 -4.19 7.43
CA GLY A 77 1.38 -5.44 8.20
C GLY A 77 -0.06 -5.91 8.39
N SER A 78 -0.25 -7.20 8.66
CA SER A 78 -1.56 -7.87 8.81
C SER A 78 -2.48 -7.26 9.88
N ARG A 79 -1.92 -6.63 10.93
CA ARG A 79 -2.68 -5.99 12.01
C ARG A 79 -3.04 -4.53 11.74
N THR A 80 -2.58 -3.97 10.64
CA THR A 80 -2.72 -2.52 10.36
C THR A 80 -4.18 -2.13 10.18
N LYS A 81 -4.96 -2.94 9.45
CA LYS A 81 -6.39 -2.72 9.24
C LYS A 81 -7.15 -2.63 10.56
N SER A 82 -6.98 -3.61 11.45
CA SER A 82 -7.69 -3.63 12.73
C SER A 82 -7.26 -2.47 13.63
N ASN A 83 -5.96 -2.18 13.71
CA ASN A 83 -5.45 -1.04 14.48
C ASN A 83 -6.00 0.30 13.97
N TYR A 84 -6.00 0.52 12.66
CA TYR A 84 -6.58 1.73 12.07
C TYR A 84 -8.09 1.80 12.33
N ALA A 85 -8.83 0.72 12.07
CA ALA A 85 -10.28 0.63 12.25
C ALA A 85 -10.73 0.96 13.70
N MET A 86 -9.92 0.60 14.70
CA MET A 86 -10.23 0.90 16.10
C MET A 86 -9.99 2.37 16.49
N ASN A 87 -9.21 3.12 15.72
CA ASN A 87 -8.75 4.47 16.12
C ASN A 87 -9.19 5.59 15.16
N TYR A 88 -9.55 5.29 13.92
CA TYR A 88 -9.76 6.32 12.89
C TYR A 88 -10.95 7.26 13.17
N LEU A 89 -11.95 6.81 13.92
CA LEU A 89 -13.10 7.64 14.32
C LEU A 89 -12.71 8.75 15.30
N GLN A 90 -11.68 8.51 16.13
CA GLN A 90 -11.15 9.53 17.03
C GLN A 90 -10.33 10.56 16.24
N SER A 91 -9.41 10.08 15.41
CA SER A 91 -8.64 10.91 14.49
C SER A 91 -8.03 10.05 13.38
N ALA A 92 -8.54 10.22 12.16
CA ALA A 92 -8.04 9.49 11.00
C ALA A 92 -6.58 9.85 10.69
N GLY A 93 -6.20 11.11 10.89
CA GLY A 93 -4.83 11.59 10.70
C GLY A 93 -3.86 10.93 11.68
N GLU A 94 -4.19 10.90 12.98
CA GLU A 94 -3.36 10.24 13.99
C GLU A 94 -3.28 8.73 13.76
N ALA A 95 -4.40 8.10 13.42
CA ALA A 95 -4.43 6.67 13.10
C ALA A 95 -3.55 6.34 11.87
N PHE A 96 -3.56 7.18 10.85
CA PHE A 96 -2.67 7.03 9.69
C PHE A 96 -1.20 7.18 10.09
N TRP A 97 -0.84 8.26 10.78
CA TRP A 97 0.54 8.52 11.19
C TRP A 97 1.10 7.39 12.06
N LYS A 98 0.27 6.79 12.90
CA LYS A 98 0.70 5.73 13.82
C LYS A 98 0.78 4.35 13.16
N TYR A 99 -0.15 4.02 12.27
CA TYR A 99 -0.32 2.63 11.81
C TYR A 99 -0.01 2.42 10.32
N ILE A 100 -0.08 3.45 9.47
CA ILE A 100 0.11 3.32 8.02
C ILE A 100 1.39 4.03 7.56
N GLN A 101 1.59 5.28 7.98
CA GLN A 101 2.72 6.10 7.53
C GLN A 101 4.10 5.44 7.75
N PRO A 102 4.37 4.67 8.82
CA PRO A 102 5.67 4.02 9.02
C PRO A 102 6.05 3.00 7.93
N TYR A 103 5.13 2.68 7.01
CA TYR A 103 5.34 1.79 5.88
C TYR A 103 5.59 2.54 4.55
N ASN A 104 5.78 3.86 4.55
CA ASN A 104 5.96 4.68 3.33
C ASN A 104 7.11 4.18 2.43
N GLU A 105 8.22 3.73 3.04
CA GLU A 105 9.43 3.29 2.34
C GLU A 105 9.32 1.88 1.74
N ASN A 106 8.32 1.07 2.15
CA ASN A 106 8.19 -0.30 1.68
C ASN A 106 8.00 -0.39 0.16
N LEU A 107 7.19 0.51 -0.40
CA LEU A 107 6.92 0.58 -1.84
C LEU A 107 7.52 1.83 -2.49
N ASN A 108 7.89 2.85 -1.71
CA ASN A 108 8.25 4.19 -2.20
C ASN A 108 7.18 4.79 -3.14
N CYS A 109 5.91 4.45 -2.88
CA CYS A 109 4.74 4.87 -3.66
C CYS A 109 3.89 5.95 -2.99
N ALA A 110 4.40 6.49 -1.88
CA ALA A 110 3.76 7.51 -1.09
C ALA A 110 4.73 8.67 -0.84
N PRO A 111 4.22 9.90 -0.69
CA PRO A 111 5.02 11.04 -0.28
C PRO A 111 5.60 10.82 1.13
N ASN A 112 6.76 11.42 1.37
CA ASN A 112 7.41 11.48 2.69
C ASN A 112 6.73 12.48 3.62
#